data_AF-A0A8T4T0T8-F1
#
_entry.id   AF-A0A8T4T0T8-F1
#
_cell.length_a   1.000
_cell.length_b   1.000
_cell.length_c   1.000
_cell.angle_alpha   90.00
_cell.angle_beta   90.00
_cell.angle_gamma   90.00
#
_symmetry.space_group_name_H-M   'P 1'
#
loop_
_entity.id
_entity.type
_entity.pdbx_description
1 polymer ?
#
loop_
_entity_poly.entity_id
_entity_poly.type
_entity_poly.pdbx_seq_one_letter_code
_entity_poly.pdbx_strand_id
1 'polypeptide(L)' 'MKVLVKPNKKETKIISYNKENDTYIIEVKGKPINNEVNFELIKFLSKYFKTNKI' A
#
# COMPACT_ATOMS: atom_id res chain seq x y z
N MET A 1 -13.12 -0.76 0.69
CA MET A 1 -11.66 -1.02 0.70
C MET A 1 -10.98 -0.15 1.74
N LYS A 2 -10.30 -0.78 2.70
CA LYS A 2 -9.46 -0.13 3.72
C LYS A 2 -8.00 -0.55 3.54
N VAL A 3 -7.06 0.30 3.97
CA VAL A 3 -5.63 0.00 3.89
C VAL A 3 -4.96 0.33 5.21
N LEU A 4 -4.22 -0.63 5.76
CA LEU A 4 -3.32 -0.45 6.89
C LEU A 4 -1.89 -0.36 6.37
N VAL A 5 -1.22 0.76 6.68
CA VAL A 5 0.10 1.07 6.13
C VAL A 5 1.16 0.92 7.21
N LYS A 6 2.21 0.14 6.93
CA LYS A 6 3.41 0.02 7.76
C LYS A 6 4.57 0.75 7.06
N PRO A 7 4.90 1.99 7.46
CA PRO A 7 5.98 2.76 6.85
C PRO A 7 7.37 2.26 7.30
N ASN A 8 8.43 2.89 6.79
CA ASN A 8 9.84 2.58 7.10
C ASN A 8 10.24 1.12 6.78
N LYS A 9 9.71 0.55 5.70
CA LYS A 9 10.04 -0.81 5.26
C LYS A 9 11.10 -0.79 4.16
N LYS A 10 11.74 -1.94 3.94
CA LYS A 10 12.79 -2.08 2.91
C LYS A 10 12.21 -2.00 1.49
N GLU A 11 10.96 -2.42 1.34
CA GLU A 11 10.26 -2.50 0.06
C GLU A 11 8.76 -2.22 0.24
N THR A 12 8.10 -1.81 -0.84
CA THR A 12 6.65 -1.58 -0.87
C THR A 12 5.93 -2.80 -1.41
N LYS A 13 5.07 -3.42 -0.59
CA LYS A 13 4.34 -4.65 -0.95
C LYS A 13 3.08 -4.85 -0.12
N ILE A 14 2.12 -5.58 -0.69
CA ILE A 14 0.98 -6.11 0.07
C ILE A 14 1.46 -7.33 0.84
N ILE A 15 1.27 -7.33 2.16
CA ILE A 15 1.66 -8.46 3.03
C ILE A 15 0.47 -9.36 3.36
N SER A 16 -0.75 -8.83 3.40
CA SER A 16 -1.95 -9.63 3.57
C SER A 16 -3.21 -8.87 3.12
N TYR A 17 -4.27 -9.64 2.87
CA TYR A 17 -5.61 -9.14 2.62
C TYR A 17 -6.61 -9.88 3.52
N ASN A 18 -7.33 -9.13 4.34
CA ASN A 18 -8.43 -9.66 5.13
C ASN A 18 -9.74 -9.47 4.35
N LYS A 19 -10.33 -10.60 3.94
CA LYS A 19 -11.58 -10.64 3.16
C LYS A 19 -12.81 -10.24 3.98
N GLU A 20 -12.84 -10.52 5.27
CA GLU A 20 -14.01 -10.29 6.12
C GLU A 20 -14.29 -8.80 6.33
N ASN A 21 -13.23 -7.99 6.34
CA ASN A 21 -13.32 -6.55 6.56
C ASN A 21 -12.77 -5.71 5.39
N ASP A 22 -12.54 -6.33 4.23
CA ASP A 22 -12.04 -5.69 3.00
C ASP A 22 -10.83 -4.77 3.27
N THR A 23 -9.83 -5.31 3.98
CA THR A 23 -8.65 -4.56 4.45
C THR A 23 -7.35 -5.14 3.93
N TYR A 24 -6.56 -4.32 3.22
CA TYR A 24 -5.19 -4.64 2.83
C TYR A 24 -4.20 -4.18 3.87
N ILE A 25 -3.19 -4.99 4.17
CA ILE A 25 -2.03 -4.55 4.95
C ILE A 25 -0.85 -4.39 4.00
N ILE A 26 -0.28 -3.19 3.97
CA ILE A 26 0.74 -2.78 3.00
C ILE A 26 1.97 -2.27 3.74
N GLU A 27 3.12 -2.82 3.41
CA GLU A 27 4.42 -2.27 3.76
C GLU A 27 4.81 -1.22 2.73
N VAL A 28 5.34 -0.08 3.17
CA VAL A 28 5.73 1.03 2.28
C VAL A 28 7.16 1.48 2.58
N LYS A 29 7.96 1.64 1.53
CA LYS A 29 9.35 2.11 1.54
C LYS A 29 9.42 3.64 1.58
N GLY A 30 8.71 4.24 2.52
CA GLY A 30 8.67 5.68 2.71
C GLY A 30 8.84 6.01 4.18
N LYS A 31 9.51 7.12 4.47
CA LYS A 31 9.49 7.66 5.83
C LYS A 31 8.12 8.29 6.09
N PRO A 32 7.57 8.20 7.32
CA PRO A 32 6.31 8.83 7.68
C PRO A 32 6.49 10.36 7.89
N ILE A 33 7.20 11.01 6.98
CA ILE A 33 7.47 12.45 6.97
C ILE A 33 7.20 12.98 5.55
N ASN A 34 6.90 14.28 5.42
CA ASN A 34 6.78 14.97 4.14
C ASN A 34 5.88 14.28 3.09
N ASN A 35 4.85 13.55 3.53
CA ASN A 35 3.94 12.77 2.66
C ASN A 35 4.60 11.70 1.77
N GLU A 36 5.87 11.32 2.00
CA GLU A 36 6.57 10.33 1.15
C GLU A 36 5.81 9.01 1.05
N VAL A 37 5.32 8.49 2.19
CA VAL A 37 4.50 7.28 2.27
C VAL A 37 3.23 7.39 1.44
N ASN A 38 2.58 8.56 1.44
CA ASN A 38 1.31 8.76 0.72
C ASN A 38 1.54 8.73 -0.80
N PHE A 39 2.57 9.44 -1.28
CA PHE A 39 2.92 9.43 -2.70
C PHE A 39 3.30 8.04 -3.19
N GLU A 40 4.11 7.32 -2.42
CA GLU A 40 4.52 5.96 -2.79
C GLU A 40 3.34 4.99 -2.77
N LEU A 41 2.48 5.07 -1.75
CA LEU A 41 1.28 4.25 -1.65
C LEU A 41 0.36 4.46 -2.85
N ILE A 42 0.06 5.72 -3.20
CA ILE A 42 -0.79 6.04 -4.36
C ILE A 42 -0.17 5.49 -5.64
N LYS A 43 1.14 5.66 -5.83
CA LYS A 43 1.86 5.13 -7.00
C LYS A 43 1.80 3.61 -7.07
N PHE A 44 2.02 2.93 -5.95
CA PHE A 44 1.96 1.47 -5.85
C PHE A 44 0.57 0.93 -6.15
N LEU A 45 -0.47 1.48 -5.51
CA LEU A 45 -1.86 1.07 -5.72
C LEU A 45 -2.32 1.36 -7.15
N SER A 46 -1.97 2.53 -7.70
CA SER A 46 -2.29 2.89 -9.08
C SER A 46 -1.71 1.89 -10.07
N LYS A 47 -0.48 1.41 -9.82
CA LYS A 47 0.14 0.37 -10.66
C LYS A 47 -0.57 -0.97 -10.46
N TYR A 48 -0.77 -1.39 -9.22
CA TYR A 48 -1.38 -2.68 -8.88
C TYR A 48 -2.77 -2.84 -9.51
N PHE A 49 -3.64 -1.84 -9.37
CA PHE A 49 -5.00 -1.90 -9.89
C PHE A 49 -5.13 -1.58 -11.39
N LYS A 50 -4.23 -0.78 -11.98
CA LYS A 50 -4.19 -0.63 -13.44
C LYS A 50 -3.72 -1.90 -14.14
N THR A 51 -2.80 -2.66 -13.53
CA THR A 51 -2.33 -3.94 -14.07
C THR A 51 -3.37 -5.04 -13.89
N ASN A 52 -4.20 -4.97 -12.85
CA ASN A 52 -5.37 -5.84 -12.65
C ASN A 52 -6.63 -5.32 -13.39
N LYS A 53 -6.49 -4.71 -14.58
CA LYS A 53 -7.66 -4.47 -15.45
C LYS A 53 -8.24 -5.83 -15.84
N ILE A 54 -9.27 -6.24 -15.11
CA ILE A 54 -10.24 -7.29 -15.46
C ILE A 54 -10.96 -6.86 -16.74
#